data_AF-A0ABD0QN64-F1
#
_entry.id   AF-A0ABD0QN64-F1
#
_cell.length_a   1.000
_cell.length_b   1.000
_cell.length_c   1.000
_cell.angle_alpha   90.00
_cell.angle_beta   90.00
_cell.angle_gamma   90.00
#
_symmetry.space_group_name_H-M   'P 1'
#
loop_
_entity.id
_entity.type
_entity.pdbx_description
1 polymer ?
#
loop_
_entity_poly.entity_id
_entity_poly.type
_entity_poly.pdbx_seq_one_letter_code
_entity_poly.pdbx_strand_id
1 'polypeptide(L)' 'GAVCGLCGNYDGNANNDFMLRSQEVVIKPLDFGNDWKESSSCPVSMEIRNPCSDNPYRQS' A
#
# COMPACT_ATOMS: atom_id res chain seq x y z
N GLY A 1 -19.07 -0.77 -4.02
CA GLY A 1 -18.41 -0.69 -2.70
C GLY A 1 -18.90 0.53 -1.94
N ALA A 2 -18.80 0.52 -0.61
CA ALA A 2 -19.20 1.62 0.27
C ALA A 2 -18.11 2.00 1.29
N VAL A 3 -16.94 1.39 1.17
CA VAL A 3 -15.77 1.63 2.03
C VAL A 3 -14.60 2.10 1.17
N CYS A 4 -13.57 2.62 1.82
CA CYS A 4 -12.29 2.94 1.21
C CYS A 4 -11.20 2.79 2.28
N GLY A 5 -9.96 2.60 1.84
CA GLY A 5 -8.82 2.47 2.73
C GLY A 5 -7.81 1.46 2.21
N LEU A 6 -6.86 1.13 3.07
CA LEU A 6 -5.83 0.12 2.78
C LEU A 6 -6.39 -1.27 2.44
N CYS A 7 -7.66 -1.54 2.77
CA CYS A 7 -8.34 -2.81 2.49
C CYS A 7 -9.20 -2.76 1.20
N GLY A 8 -9.06 -1.73 0.36
CA GLY A 8 -9.83 -1.58 -0.87
C GLY A 8 -11.20 -0.95 -0.68
N ASN A 9 -12.07 -1.10 -1.68
CA ASN A 9 -13.38 -0.43 -1.72
C ASN A 9 -14.60 -1.39 -1.58
N TYR A 10 -14.35 -2.69 -1.55
CA TYR A 10 -15.36 -3.75 -1.42
C TYR A 10 -16.46 -3.68 -2.50
N ASP A 11 -16.09 -3.53 -3.77
CA ASP A 11 -17.01 -3.56 -4.92
C ASP A 11 -16.98 -4.88 -5.73
N GLY A 12 -16.10 -5.81 -5.36
CA GLY A 12 -15.92 -7.09 -6.06
C GLY A 12 -14.86 -7.07 -7.17
N ASN A 13 -14.20 -5.93 -7.40
CA ASN A 13 -13.14 -5.77 -8.40
C ASN A 13 -11.78 -5.49 -7.74
N ALA A 14 -11.00 -6.55 -7.50
CA ALA A 14 -9.68 -6.41 -6.89
C ALA A 14 -8.68 -5.54 -7.70
N ASN A 15 -8.93 -5.30 -8.99
CA ASN A 15 -8.04 -4.50 -9.83
C ASN A 15 -8.10 -2.98 -9.51
N ASN A 16 -9.09 -2.53 -8.74
CA ASN A 16 -9.22 -1.12 -8.35
C ASN A 16 -9.03 -0.89 -6.84
N ASP A 17 -8.59 -1.91 -6.08
CA ASP A 17 -8.41 -1.80 -4.64
C ASP A 17 -7.27 -0.83 -4.25
N PHE A 18 -6.31 -0.62 -5.15
CA PHE A 18 -5.27 0.42 -5.00
C PHE A 18 -5.80 1.81 -5.40
N MET A 19 -6.95 2.17 -4.84
CA MET A 19 -7.57 3.49 -4.99
C MET A 19 -7.02 4.46 -3.94
N LEU A 20 -6.48 5.58 -4.39
CA LEU A 20 -6.04 6.69 -3.55
C LEU A 20 -7.24 7.42 -2.92
N ARG A 21 -7.00 8.26 -1.91
CA ARG A 21 -7.99 9.19 -1.34
C ARG A 21 -8.54 10.17 -2.39
N SER A 22 -7.77 10.43 -3.46
CA SER A 22 -8.20 11.22 -4.62
C SER A 22 -9.12 10.47 -5.59
N GLN A 23 -9.41 9.18 -5.34
CA GLN A 23 -10.11 8.25 -6.23
C GLN A 23 -9.34 7.83 -7.49
N GLU A 24 -8.08 8.25 -7.62
CA GLU A 24 -7.18 7.73 -8.64
C GLU A 24 -6.77 6.28 -8.33
N VAL A 25 -6.68 5.43 -9.36
CA VAL A 25 -6.21 4.05 -9.21
C VAL A 25 -4.74 3.99 -9.62
N VAL A 26 -3.89 3.50 -8.72
CA VAL A 26 -2.46 3.30 -8.97
C VAL A 26 -2.09 1.82 -8.98
N ILE A 27 -0.90 1.50 -9.49
CA ILE A 27 -0.40 0.12 -9.61
C ILE A 27 0.64 -0.20 -8.52
N LYS A 28 1.33 0.82 -8.02
CA LYS A 28 2.43 0.65 -7.07
C LYS A 28 1.91 0.59 -5.63
N PRO A 29 2.24 -0.46 -4.86
CA PRO A 29 1.85 -0.56 -3.45
C PRO A 29 2.36 0.58 -2.57
N LEU A 30 3.55 1.12 -2.89
CA LEU A 30 4.14 2.23 -2.15
C LEU A 30 3.35 3.52 -2.34
N ASP A 31 2.93 3.82 -3.58
CA ASP A 31 2.13 5.01 -3.87
C ASP A 31 0.79 4.93 -3.14
N PHE A 32 0.12 3.77 -3.23
CA PHE A 32 -1.13 3.48 -2.52
C PHE A 32 -1.00 3.61 -1.00
N GLY A 33 -0.04 2.89 -0.39
CA GLY A 33 0.12 2.87 1.06
C GLY A 33 0.51 4.23 1.65
N ASN A 34 1.32 5.01 0.93
CA ASN A 34 1.75 6.33 1.39
C ASN A 34 0.63 7.38 1.33
N ASP A 35 -0.30 7.28 0.38
CA ASP A 35 -1.45 8.20 0.26
C ASP A 35 -2.46 8.00 1.41
N TRP A 36 -2.55 6.77 1.92
CA TRP A 36 -3.41 6.43 3.06
C TRP A 36 -2.83 6.80 4.44
N LYS A 37 -1.67 7.46 4.52
CA LYS A 37 -1.14 7.96 5.80
C LYS A 37 -2.11 8.94 6.46
N GLU A 38 -2.19 8.89 7.79
CA GLU A 38 -3.07 9.79 8.55
C GLU A 38 -2.45 11.19 8.71
N SER A 39 -1.15 11.24 9.00
CA SER A 39 -0.42 12.49 9.20
C SER A 39 0.57 12.76 8.06
N SER A 40 0.64 14.02 7.64
CA SER A 40 1.67 14.50 6.72
C SER A 40 3.08 14.35 7.30
N SER A 41 3.22 14.34 8.63
CA SER A 41 4.50 14.17 9.34
C SER A 41 5.06 12.75 9.26
N CYS A 42 4.24 11.76 8.88
CA CYS A 42 4.73 10.39 8.70
C CYS A 42 5.70 10.34 7.51
N PRO A 43 6.86 9.68 7.67
CA PRO A 43 7.82 9.53 6.58
C PRO A 43 7.22 8.73 5.42
N VAL A 44 7.71 9.00 4.21
CA VAL A 44 7.33 8.27 3.01
C VAL A 44 8.12 6.96 2.96
N SER A 45 7.43 5.83 2.76
CA SER A 45 8.08 4.56 2.47
C SER A 45 8.61 4.55 1.05
N MET A 46 9.92 4.36 0.88
CA MET A 46 10.60 4.47 -0.42
C MET A 46 10.91 3.12 -1.08
N GLU A 47 10.96 2.04 -0.31
CA GLU A 47 11.36 0.73 -0.80
C GLU A 47 10.63 -0.40 -0.05
N ILE A 48 10.37 -1.50 -0.75
CA ILE A 48 9.90 -2.74 -0.15
C ILE A 48 11.13 -3.61 0.13
N ARG A 49 11.48 -3.76 1.40
CA ARG A 49 12.63 -4.56 1.81
C ARG A 49 12.31 -6.05 1.79
N ASN A 50 13.28 -6.86 1.39
CA ASN A 50 13.22 -8.31 1.52
C ASN A 50 14.05 -8.75 2.73
N PRO A 51 13.41 -9.09 3.87
CA PRO A 51 14.15 -9.44 5.09
C PRO A 51 15.07 -10.65 4.93
N CYS A 52 14.73 -11.60 4.04
CA CYS A 52 15.56 -12.78 3.78
C CYS A 52 16.83 -12.43 3.00
N SER A 53 16.79 -11.40 2.15
CA SER A 53 17.98 -10.88 1.46
C SER A 53 18.88 -10.08 2.43
N ASP A 54 18.27 -9.29 3.31
CA ASP A 54 19.01 -8.47 4.29
C ASP A 54 19.60 -9.32 5.42
N ASN A 55 18.96 -10.44 5.76
CA ASN A 55 19.39 -11.35 6.82
C ASN A 55 19.38 -12.83 6.37
N PRO A 56 20.29 -13.24 5.45
CA PRO A 56 20.27 -14.59 4.88
C PRO A 56 20.44 -15.71 5.91
N TYR A 57 21.12 -15.42 7.03
CA TYR A 57 21.34 -16.35 8.13
C TYR A 57 20.05 -16.70 8.92
N ARG A 58 18.94 -15.99 8.68
CA ARG A 58 17.61 -16.25 9.29
C ARG A 58 16.68 -17.01 8.36
N GLN A 59 17.14 -17.35 7.16
CA GLN A 59 16.38 -18.11 6.19
C GLN A 59 16.29 -19.57 6.66
N SER A 60 15.08 -20.01 7.00
CA SER A 60 14.76 -21.38 7.42
C SER A 60 14.86 -22.39 6.28
#